data_AF-A0A9P5UJJ7-F1
#
_entry.id   AF-A0A9P5UJJ7-F1
#
_cell.length_a   1.000
_cell.length_b   1.000
_cell.length_c   1.000
_cell.angle_alpha   90.00
_cell.angle_beta   90.00
_cell.angle_gamma   90.00
#
_symmetry.space_group_name_H-M   'P 1'
#
loop_
_entity.id
_entity.type
_entity.pdbx_description
1 polymer ?
#
loop_
_entity_poly.entity_id
_entity_poly.type
_entity_poly.pdbx_seq_one_letter_code
_entity_poly.pdbx_strand_id
1 'polypeptide(L)'
;MNDALYIIKDTPSNGKGMFATRDIKHGTCILSENPLVLIGPDNQRNFEAVNSLPMINKMQFLALRNVYSEKEMPVLAGIIKTNALPRGPNSDEAAVYRDLSRVNHSCAPNVHHFWNRITEKESIHAVKDIAAGDEILTSYEEVLMPWAARQVSLQKKFRFECRCKLCTSASNEEYDATVARVKKLSDLIMVYVSMKNDPRKAIECVREILALMDKAGIWGKSTFIHDGYQISAMYSNYDLAKEWADLLLESYLLDEGESGDLYKRYLGYAQNPKSHERAGWGGYIDLKGA
;
A
#
# COMPACT_ATOMS: atom_id res chain seq x y z
N MET A 1 -24.09 -4.92 -22.71
CA MET A 1 -23.16 -3.85 -22.31
C MET A 1 -22.26 -4.43 -21.24
N ASN A 2 -20.95 -4.26 -21.36
CA ASN A 2 -19.98 -4.94 -20.50
C ASN A 2 -20.04 -4.32 -19.09
N ASP A 3 -20.50 -5.06 -18.08
CA ASP A 3 -20.70 -4.62 -16.68
C ASP A 3 -19.39 -4.46 -15.88
N ALA A 4 -18.25 -4.50 -16.57
CA ALA A 4 -16.93 -4.39 -15.97
C ALA A 4 -16.77 -3.02 -15.28
N LEU A 5 -16.21 -3.00 -14.06
CA LEU A 5 -15.96 -1.78 -13.28
C LEU A 5 -14.91 -0.86 -13.91
N TYR A 6 -14.06 -1.40 -14.78
CA TYR A 6 -12.97 -0.66 -15.40
C TYR A 6 -12.82 -0.99 -16.89
N ILE A 7 -12.11 -0.10 -17.58
CA ILE A 7 -11.63 -0.29 -18.95
C ILE A 7 -10.18 0.16 -19.05
N ILE A 8 -9.38 -0.55 -19.84
CA ILE A 8 -8.01 -0.16 -20.14
C ILE A 8 -8.00 0.60 -21.47
N LYS A 9 -7.41 1.80 -21.47
CA LYS A 9 -7.30 2.68 -22.64
C LYS A 9 -5.86 3.15 -22.83
N ASP A 10 -5.51 3.52 -24.05
CA ASP A 10 -4.22 4.18 -24.31
C ASP A 10 -4.21 5.58 -23.69
N THR A 11 -3.06 5.97 -23.14
CA THR A 11 -2.83 7.29 -22.53
C THR A 11 -1.68 8.01 -23.24
N PRO A 12 -1.78 9.34 -23.44
CA PRO A 12 -0.75 10.09 -24.18
C PRO A 12 0.66 9.99 -23.59
N SER A 13 0.79 9.88 -22.26
CA SER A 13 2.08 9.91 -21.55
C SER A 13 2.55 8.55 -21.03
N ASN A 14 1.63 7.66 -20.63
CA ASN A 14 1.97 6.48 -19.83
C ASN A 14 1.76 5.14 -20.59
N GLY A 15 1.39 5.21 -21.87
CA GLY A 15 1.13 4.02 -22.68
C GLY A 15 -0.32 3.58 -22.52
N LYS A 16 -0.66 2.86 -21.44
CA LYS A 16 -2.04 2.51 -21.09
C LYS A 16 -2.39 2.96 -19.68
N GLY A 17 -3.68 3.07 -19.39
CA GLY A 17 -4.21 3.39 -18.07
C GLY A 17 -5.53 2.67 -17.83
N MET A 18 -5.89 2.51 -16.56
CA MET A 18 -7.14 1.88 -16.12
C MET A 18 -8.13 2.98 -15.73
N PHE A 19 -9.37 2.93 -16.24
CA PHE A 19 -10.39 3.97 -16.03
C PHE A 19 -11.70 3.36 -15.55
N ALA A 20 -12.36 4.01 -14.61
CA ALA A 20 -13.68 3.60 -14.13
C ALA A 20 -14.74 3.75 -15.25
N THR A 21 -15.60 2.74 -15.40
CA THR A 21 -16.71 2.76 -16.39
C THR A 21 -18.01 3.29 -15.79
N ARG A 22 -18.10 3.32 -14.47
CA ARG A 22 -19.21 3.80 -13.64
C ARG A 22 -18.66 4.28 -12.30
N ASP A 23 -19.50 4.92 -11.49
CA ASP A 23 -19.13 5.31 -10.14
C ASP A 23 -18.77 4.05 -9.30
N ILE A 24 -17.62 4.09 -8.65
CA ILE A 24 -17.10 3.05 -7.77
C ILE A 24 -17.09 3.60 -6.34
N LYS A 25 -17.72 2.88 -5.41
CA LYS A 25 -17.78 3.28 -4.01
C LYS A 25 -16.51 2.90 -3.27
N HIS A 26 -16.13 3.70 -2.29
CA HIS A 26 -15.10 3.37 -1.30
C HIS A 26 -15.27 1.92 -0.79
N GLY A 27 -14.15 1.19 -0.70
CA GLY A 27 -14.12 -0.21 -0.28
C GLY A 27 -14.38 -1.25 -1.38
N THR A 28 -14.81 -0.83 -2.58
CA THR A 28 -15.09 -1.78 -3.65
C THR A 28 -13.81 -2.46 -4.12
N CYS A 29 -13.80 -3.80 -4.13
CA CYS A 29 -12.80 -4.59 -4.85
C CYS A 29 -13.03 -4.41 -6.36
N ILE A 30 -12.12 -3.72 -7.04
CA ILE A 30 -12.27 -3.38 -8.47
C ILE A 30 -11.82 -4.55 -9.35
N LEU A 31 -10.71 -5.19 -8.96
CA LEU A 31 -10.08 -6.28 -9.68
C LEU A 31 -9.34 -7.18 -8.68
N SER A 32 -9.48 -8.49 -8.84
CA SER A 32 -8.63 -9.52 -8.23
C SER A 32 -8.09 -10.40 -9.34
N GLU A 33 -6.76 -10.47 -9.47
CA GLU A 33 -6.08 -11.04 -10.63
C GLU A 33 -5.04 -12.10 -10.20
N ASN A 34 -5.00 -13.21 -10.95
CA ASN A 34 -3.89 -14.15 -10.83
C ASN A 34 -2.64 -13.56 -11.51
N PRO A 35 -1.43 -13.81 -10.99
CA PRO A 35 -0.21 -13.39 -11.65
C PRO A 35 -0.04 -14.08 -13.01
N LEU A 36 0.45 -13.34 -14.01
CA LEU A 36 0.92 -13.93 -15.27
C LEU A 36 2.17 -14.76 -15.01
N VAL A 37 3.09 -14.23 -14.22
CA VAL A 37 4.36 -14.86 -13.87
C VAL A 37 4.83 -14.39 -12.50
N LEU A 38 5.34 -15.32 -11.69
CA LEU A 38 5.99 -15.03 -10.42
C LEU A 38 7.46 -14.68 -10.65
N ILE A 39 7.97 -13.71 -9.90
CA ILE A 39 9.30 -13.15 -10.04
C ILE A 39 10.06 -13.34 -8.72
N GLY A 40 11.19 -14.03 -8.80
CA GLY A 40 12.11 -14.23 -7.69
C GLY A 40 13.45 -13.49 -7.90
N PRO A 41 14.43 -13.72 -7.01
CA PRO A 41 15.73 -13.04 -7.07
C PRO A 41 16.62 -13.49 -8.24
N ASP A 42 16.33 -14.63 -8.87
CA ASP A 42 17.13 -15.21 -9.97
C ASP A 42 16.57 -14.80 -11.34
N ASN A 43 17.28 -13.91 -12.03
CA ASN A 43 16.89 -13.42 -13.35
C ASN A 43 16.78 -14.52 -14.41
N GLN A 44 17.64 -15.54 -14.37
CA GLN A 44 17.64 -16.60 -15.37
C GLN A 44 16.35 -17.43 -15.25
N ARG A 45 15.98 -17.78 -14.01
CA ARG A 45 14.71 -18.47 -13.72
C ARG A 45 13.50 -17.62 -14.11
N ASN A 46 13.55 -16.31 -13.87
CA ASN A 46 12.48 -15.41 -14.29
C ASN A 46 12.29 -15.41 -15.81
N PHE A 47 13.38 -15.41 -16.59
CA PHE A 47 13.29 -15.45 -18.05
C PHE A 47 12.76 -16.79 -18.57
N GLU A 48 13.16 -17.90 -17.95
CA GLU A 48 12.63 -19.24 -18.26
C GLU A 48 11.13 -19.33 -17.97
N ALA A 49 10.69 -18.79 -16.83
CA ALA A 49 9.27 -18.73 -16.46
C ALA A 49 8.46 -17.92 -17.49
N VAL A 50 8.93 -16.72 -17.86
CA VAL A 50 8.29 -15.90 -18.91
C VAL A 50 8.27 -16.63 -20.25
N ASN A 51 9.36 -17.31 -20.61
CA ASN A 51 9.45 -18.01 -21.89
C ASN A 51 8.53 -19.22 -21.99
N SER A 52 8.22 -19.83 -20.86
CA SER A 52 7.35 -21.00 -20.72
C SER A 52 5.86 -20.64 -20.60
N LEU A 53 5.51 -19.34 -20.58
CA LEU A 53 4.11 -18.91 -20.55
C LEU A 53 3.34 -19.42 -21.78
N PRO A 54 2.06 -19.80 -21.63
CA PRO A 54 1.17 -20.01 -22.76
C PRO A 54 1.21 -18.81 -23.72
N MET A 55 1.12 -19.05 -25.02
CA MET A 55 1.31 -18.02 -26.05
C MET A 55 0.51 -16.73 -25.77
N ILE A 56 -0.75 -16.85 -25.37
CA ILE A 56 -1.61 -15.71 -25.05
C ILE A 56 -1.09 -14.89 -23.85
N ASN A 57 -0.63 -15.55 -22.80
CA ASN A 57 -0.06 -14.90 -21.61
C ASN A 57 1.29 -14.26 -21.93
N LYS A 58 2.10 -14.92 -22.76
CA LYS A 58 3.39 -14.38 -23.23
C LYS A 58 3.19 -13.13 -24.07
N MET A 59 2.21 -13.12 -24.97
CA MET A 59 1.85 -11.92 -25.74
C MET A 59 1.37 -10.78 -24.83
N GLN A 60 0.55 -11.09 -23.82
CA GLN A 60 0.09 -10.09 -22.84
C GLN A 60 1.26 -9.50 -22.04
N PHE A 61 2.17 -10.34 -21.57
CA PHE A 61 3.39 -9.92 -20.87
C PHE A 61 4.27 -9.03 -21.77
N LEU A 62 4.53 -9.44 -23.01
CA LEU A 62 5.36 -8.68 -23.96
C LEU A 62 4.72 -7.35 -24.38
N ALA A 63 3.41 -7.21 -24.22
CA ALA A 63 2.66 -5.97 -24.47
C ALA A 63 2.62 -5.02 -23.25
N LEU A 64 3.29 -5.35 -22.15
CA LEU A 64 3.46 -4.45 -21.01
C LEU A 64 4.54 -3.40 -21.29
N ARG A 65 4.52 -2.31 -20.52
CA ARG A 65 5.42 -1.19 -20.74
C ARG A 65 6.86 -1.61 -20.39
N ASN A 66 7.82 -1.30 -21.26
CA ASN A 66 9.24 -1.33 -20.90
C ASN A 66 9.77 0.10 -20.95
N VAL A 67 10.26 0.62 -19.82
CA VAL A 67 10.89 1.95 -19.77
C VAL A 67 12.41 1.91 -19.88
N TYR A 68 13.00 0.71 -19.99
CA TYR A 68 14.43 0.49 -20.09
C TYR A 68 14.82 0.12 -21.52
N SER A 69 15.90 0.73 -22.01
CA SER A 69 16.46 0.39 -23.31
C SER A 69 17.22 -0.93 -23.28
N GLU A 70 17.37 -1.58 -24.44
CA GLU A 70 18.14 -2.83 -24.58
C GLU A 70 19.63 -2.66 -24.22
N LYS A 71 20.15 -1.42 -24.23
CA LYS A 71 21.50 -1.10 -23.76
C LYS A 71 21.64 -1.16 -22.24
N GLU A 72 20.55 -0.90 -21.52
CA GLU A 72 20.54 -0.89 -20.06
C GLU A 72 20.30 -2.29 -19.49
N MET A 73 19.42 -3.07 -20.12
CA MET A 73 19.12 -4.45 -19.70
C MET A 73 18.36 -5.22 -20.79
N PRO A 74 18.32 -6.57 -20.70
CA PRO A 74 17.49 -7.39 -21.56
C PRO A 74 16.01 -6.98 -21.51
N VAL A 75 15.30 -7.09 -22.64
CA VAL A 75 13.89 -6.68 -22.77
C VAL A 75 13.00 -7.29 -21.68
N LEU A 76 13.15 -8.59 -21.40
CA LEU A 76 12.36 -9.27 -20.36
C LEU A 76 12.62 -8.67 -18.97
N ALA A 77 13.88 -8.37 -18.64
CA ALA A 77 14.24 -7.71 -17.38
C ALA A 77 13.66 -6.29 -17.30
N GLY A 78 13.69 -5.55 -18.40
CA GLY A 78 13.10 -4.21 -18.47
C GLY A 78 11.60 -4.23 -18.22
N ILE A 79 10.87 -5.17 -18.85
CA ILE A 79 9.43 -5.37 -18.61
C ILE A 79 9.17 -5.77 -17.15
N ILE A 80 9.89 -6.76 -16.61
CA ILE A 80 9.74 -7.19 -15.20
C ILE A 80 9.96 -6.00 -14.26
N LYS A 81 11.08 -5.29 -14.42
CA LYS A 81 11.45 -4.17 -13.55
C LYS A 81 10.47 -3.00 -13.61
N THR A 82 9.78 -2.83 -14.74
CA THR A 82 8.78 -1.76 -14.92
C THR A 82 7.43 -2.13 -14.29
N ASN A 83 7.05 -3.41 -14.27
CA ASN A 83 5.65 -3.83 -14.06
C ASN A 83 5.43 -4.78 -12.88
N ALA A 84 6.49 -5.33 -12.28
CA ALA A 84 6.36 -6.29 -11.20
C ALA A 84 5.89 -5.60 -9.91
N LEU A 85 4.85 -6.16 -9.30
CA LEU A 85 4.31 -5.74 -8.02
C LEU A 85 4.80 -6.69 -6.91
N PRO A 86 5.25 -6.19 -5.75
CA PRO A 86 5.62 -7.03 -4.61
C PRO A 86 4.44 -7.91 -4.17
N ARG A 87 4.72 -9.17 -3.77
CA ARG A 87 3.71 -10.10 -3.22
C ARG A 87 3.42 -9.81 -1.74
N GLY A 88 2.97 -8.58 -1.48
CA GLY A 88 2.68 -8.05 -0.16
C GLY A 88 3.86 -7.30 0.48
N PRO A 89 3.64 -6.75 1.69
CA PRO A 89 4.62 -5.92 2.37
C PRO A 89 5.92 -6.67 2.65
N ASN A 90 7.07 -6.04 2.39
CA ASN A 90 8.42 -6.56 2.65
C ASN A 90 8.75 -7.89 1.94
N SER A 91 8.05 -8.23 0.86
CA SER A 91 8.35 -9.41 0.05
C SER A 91 9.50 -9.12 -0.92
N ASP A 92 10.54 -9.96 -0.91
CA ASP A 92 11.57 -10.00 -1.96
C ASP A 92 11.07 -10.69 -3.24
N GLU A 93 9.90 -11.32 -3.17
CA GLU A 93 9.19 -11.89 -4.32
C GLU A 93 8.17 -10.90 -4.87
N ALA A 94 8.02 -10.90 -6.19
CA ALA A 94 7.08 -10.06 -6.91
C ALA A 94 6.32 -10.90 -7.94
N ALA A 95 5.39 -10.27 -8.64
CA ALA A 95 4.73 -10.88 -9.78
C ALA A 95 4.31 -9.83 -10.81
N VAL A 96 4.16 -10.27 -12.06
CA VAL A 96 3.67 -9.42 -13.17
C VAL A 96 2.26 -9.85 -13.54
N TYR A 97 1.41 -8.89 -13.87
CA TYR A 97 -0.02 -9.07 -14.09
C TYR A 97 -0.44 -8.50 -15.45
N ARG A 98 -1.62 -8.88 -15.98
CA ARG A 98 -2.08 -8.39 -17.29
C ARG A 98 -2.67 -6.99 -17.16
N ASP A 99 -3.54 -6.80 -16.18
CA ASP A 99 -4.33 -5.58 -16.01
C ASP A 99 -3.82 -4.75 -14.83
N LEU A 100 -3.47 -5.37 -13.70
CA LEU A 100 -2.92 -4.66 -12.54
C LEU A 100 -1.61 -3.92 -12.86
N SER A 101 -0.76 -4.47 -13.74
CA SER A 101 0.45 -3.80 -14.22
C SER A 101 0.18 -2.58 -15.12
N ARG A 102 -1.09 -2.22 -15.37
CA ARG A 102 -1.49 -1.05 -16.15
C ARG A 102 -2.10 0.07 -15.31
N VAL A 103 -2.21 -0.12 -14.00
CA VAL A 103 -2.72 0.90 -13.08
C VAL A 103 -1.63 1.95 -12.90
N ASN A 104 -1.87 3.19 -13.35
CA ASN A 104 -0.86 4.24 -13.35
C ASN A 104 -0.61 4.83 -11.95
N HIS A 105 0.49 5.58 -11.84
CA HIS A 105 0.88 6.23 -10.60
C HIS A 105 0.14 7.54 -10.32
N SER A 106 -0.21 7.76 -9.05
CA SER A 106 -0.44 9.06 -8.43
C SER A 106 0.14 9.08 -7.03
N CYS A 107 0.73 10.20 -6.61
CA CYS A 107 1.13 10.38 -5.20
C CYS A 107 -0.08 10.59 -4.27
N ALA A 108 -1.27 10.83 -4.84
CA ALA A 108 -2.56 10.83 -4.14
C ALA A 108 -3.49 9.80 -4.79
N PRO A 109 -3.22 8.49 -4.61
CA PRO A 109 -3.93 7.43 -5.29
C PRO A 109 -5.40 7.35 -4.90
N ASN A 110 -6.17 6.60 -5.67
CA ASN A 110 -7.57 6.27 -5.36
C ASN A 110 -7.82 4.77 -5.18
N VAL A 111 -6.78 3.94 -5.36
CA VAL A 111 -6.77 2.54 -4.95
C VAL A 111 -5.54 2.21 -4.12
N HIS A 112 -5.64 1.12 -3.35
CA HIS A 112 -4.48 0.45 -2.77
C HIS A 112 -4.43 -1.00 -3.23
N HIS A 113 -3.25 -1.61 -3.07
CA HIS A 113 -2.93 -2.98 -3.45
C HIS A 113 -3.03 -3.92 -2.26
N PHE A 114 -3.58 -5.11 -2.49
CA PHE A 114 -3.63 -6.18 -1.51
C PHE A 114 -3.25 -7.52 -2.13
N TRP A 115 -2.23 -8.15 -1.56
CA TRP A 115 -1.79 -9.50 -1.89
C TRP A 115 -2.39 -10.52 -0.91
N ASN A 116 -3.27 -11.38 -1.42
CA ASN A 116 -3.82 -12.49 -0.66
C ASN A 116 -2.91 -13.72 -0.75
N ARG A 117 -2.23 -14.07 0.35
CA ARG A 117 -1.30 -15.20 0.43
C ARG A 117 -1.97 -16.58 0.30
N ILE A 118 -3.26 -16.69 0.64
CA ILE A 118 -4.01 -17.95 0.55
C ILE A 118 -4.40 -18.23 -0.89
N THR A 119 -4.97 -17.23 -1.58
CA THR A 119 -5.43 -17.41 -2.96
C THR A 119 -4.34 -17.16 -3.99
N GLU A 120 -3.19 -16.62 -3.57
CA GLU A 120 -2.10 -16.14 -4.41
C GLU A 120 -2.55 -15.17 -5.50
N LYS A 121 -3.39 -14.20 -5.10
CA LYS A 121 -3.93 -13.17 -5.99
C LYS A 121 -3.60 -11.79 -5.48
N GLU A 122 -3.40 -10.88 -6.41
CA GLU A 122 -3.32 -9.46 -6.15
C GLU A 122 -4.68 -8.83 -6.43
N SER A 123 -5.05 -7.83 -5.63
CA SER A 123 -6.29 -7.09 -5.79
C SER A 123 -6.08 -5.61 -5.59
N ILE A 124 -6.96 -4.80 -6.20
CA ILE A 124 -7.02 -3.37 -5.97
C ILE A 124 -8.39 -2.96 -5.45
N HIS A 125 -8.37 -2.14 -4.40
CA HIS A 125 -9.56 -1.74 -3.67
C HIS A 125 -9.63 -0.22 -3.61
N ALA A 126 -10.81 0.34 -3.85
CA ALA A 126 -11.04 1.78 -3.84
C ALA A 126 -10.85 2.35 -2.42
N VAL A 127 -9.92 3.30 -2.24
CA VAL A 127 -9.69 4.00 -0.95
C VAL A 127 -10.50 5.29 -0.81
N LYS A 128 -11.30 5.61 -1.82
CA LYS A 128 -12.30 6.68 -1.86
C LYS A 128 -13.27 6.41 -3.00
N ASP A 129 -14.37 7.15 -3.04
CA ASP A 129 -15.26 7.13 -4.21
C ASP A 129 -14.50 7.57 -5.49
N ILE A 130 -14.73 6.87 -6.59
CA ILE A 130 -14.12 7.12 -7.91
C ILE A 130 -15.27 7.36 -8.90
N ALA A 131 -15.29 8.52 -9.56
CA ALA A 131 -16.36 8.85 -10.50
C ALA A 131 -16.20 8.09 -11.82
N ALA A 132 -17.31 7.86 -12.52
CA ALA A 132 -17.29 7.32 -13.87
C ALA A 132 -16.36 8.14 -14.79
N GLY A 133 -15.42 7.48 -15.46
CA GLY A 133 -14.45 8.12 -16.36
C GLY A 133 -13.13 8.53 -15.70
N ASP A 134 -13.05 8.58 -14.36
CA ASP A 134 -11.80 8.87 -13.67
C ASP A 134 -10.77 7.73 -13.85
N GLU A 135 -9.49 8.09 -13.88
CA GLU A 135 -8.40 7.12 -13.90
C GLU A 135 -8.25 6.45 -12.53
N ILE A 136 -8.06 5.13 -12.54
CA ILE A 136 -7.75 4.30 -11.39
C ILE A 136 -6.23 4.32 -11.22
N LEU A 137 -5.78 4.84 -10.07
CA LEU A 137 -4.41 5.25 -9.82
C LEU A 137 -3.91 4.70 -8.49
N THR A 138 -2.73 4.12 -8.52
CA THR A 138 -2.02 3.54 -7.37
C THR A 138 -0.76 4.35 -7.02
N SER A 139 -0.09 4.05 -5.91
CA SER A 139 1.24 4.60 -5.62
C SER A 139 2.32 3.58 -5.99
N TYR A 140 3.34 4.01 -6.74
CA TYR A 140 4.53 3.21 -7.04
C TYR A 140 5.64 3.42 -6.01
N GLU A 141 5.43 4.37 -5.09
CA GLU A 141 6.39 4.78 -4.08
C GLU A 141 5.74 4.71 -2.70
N GLU A 142 6.58 4.78 -1.67
CA GLU A 142 6.13 4.90 -0.29
C GLU A 142 5.34 6.20 -0.07
N VAL A 143 4.33 6.13 0.79
CA VAL A 143 3.43 7.25 1.07
C VAL A 143 4.17 8.44 1.70
N LEU A 144 5.04 8.15 2.68
CA LEU A 144 5.74 9.14 3.50
C LEU A 144 7.09 9.54 2.89
N MET A 145 7.08 9.94 1.62
CA MET A 145 8.25 10.47 0.93
C MET A 145 8.10 11.96 0.64
N PRO A 146 9.13 12.80 0.82
CA PRO A 146 9.11 14.20 0.40
C PRO A 146 8.97 14.37 -1.12
N TRP A 147 8.44 15.49 -1.59
CA TRP A 147 8.15 15.73 -3.01
C TRP A 147 9.36 15.53 -3.92
N ALA A 148 10.50 16.13 -3.57
CA ALA A 148 11.71 16.02 -4.37
C ALA A 148 12.21 14.57 -4.47
N ALA A 149 12.11 13.81 -3.36
CA ALA A 149 12.49 12.40 -3.32
C ALA A 149 11.56 11.55 -4.19
N ARG A 150 10.24 11.81 -4.18
CA ARG A 150 9.28 11.14 -5.06
C ARG A 150 9.62 11.37 -6.53
N GLN A 151 9.85 12.63 -6.94
CA GLN A 151 10.18 12.95 -8.33
C GLN A 151 11.48 12.27 -8.79
N VAL A 152 12.53 12.33 -7.98
CA VAL A 152 13.81 11.65 -8.29
C VAL A 152 13.61 10.15 -8.41
N SER A 153 12.88 9.53 -7.48
CA SER A 153 12.64 8.09 -7.50
C SER A 153 11.83 7.66 -8.73
N LEU A 154 10.74 8.36 -9.04
CA LEU A 154 9.88 8.06 -10.19
C LEU A 154 10.63 8.27 -11.51
N GLN A 155 11.42 9.34 -11.62
CA GLN A 155 12.25 9.57 -12.80
C GLN A 155 13.32 8.49 -12.96
N LYS A 156 13.91 8.01 -11.88
CA LYS A 156 14.94 6.95 -11.90
C LYS A 156 14.36 5.59 -12.25
N LYS A 157 13.24 5.19 -11.63
CA LYS A 157 12.66 3.85 -11.73
C LYS A 157 11.71 3.70 -12.93
N PHE A 158 10.94 4.74 -13.23
CA PHE A 158 9.82 4.69 -14.16
C PHE A 158 9.91 5.71 -15.30
N ARG A 159 10.94 6.57 -15.31
CA ARG A 159 11.28 7.50 -16.41
C ARG A 159 10.18 8.51 -16.72
N PHE A 160 9.44 8.95 -15.71
CA PHE A 160 8.46 10.02 -15.84
C PHE A 160 8.50 11.00 -14.68
N GLU A 161 8.03 12.21 -14.94
CA GLU A 161 7.78 13.26 -13.95
C GLU A 161 6.31 13.19 -13.51
N CYS A 162 6.06 13.09 -12.20
CA CYS A 162 4.70 12.98 -11.69
C CYS A 162 4.03 14.36 -11.63
N ARG A 163 2.90 14.51 -12.31
CA ARG A 163 2.10 15.73 -12.37
C ARG A 163 0.72 15.58 -11.71
N CYS A 164 0.59 14.65 -10.77
CA CYS A 164 -0.66 14.47 -10.04
C CYS A 164 -1.03 15.70 -9.19
N LYS A 165 -2.26 15.73 -8.66
CA LYS A 165 -2.78 16.83 -7.82
C LYS A 165 -1.85 17.18 -6.66
N LEU A 166 -1.25 16.17 -6.00
CA LEU A 166 -0.31 16.42 -4.92
C LEU A 166 0.96 17.11 -5.45
N CYS A 167 1.58 16.56 -6.51
CA CYS A 167 2.83 17.09 -7.04
C CYS A 167 2.71 18.47 -7.68
N THR A 168 1.52 18.83 -8.17
CA THR A 168 1.22 20.15 -8.75
C THR A 168 0.64 21.15 -7.74
N SER A 169 0.43 20.72 -6.49
CA SER A 169 -0.08 21.58 -5.42
C SER A 169 0.98 22.58 -4.95
N ALA A 170 0.55 23.79 -4.59
CA ALA A 170 1.37 24.75 -3.85
C ALA A 170 1.69 24.27 -2.41
N SER A 171 0.99 23.24 -1.92
CA SER A 171 1.14 22.71 -0.56
C SER A 171 2.24 21.66 -0.41
N ASN A 172 3.15 21.49 -1.40
CA ASN A 172 4.24 20.51 -1.29
C ASN A 172 5.14 20.77 -0.08
N GLU A 173 5.38 22.03 0.29
CA GLU A 173 6.16 22.37 1.49
C GLU A 173 5.45 21.93 2.79
N GLU A 174 4.13 22.14 2.91
CA GLU A 174 3.35 21.67 4.05
C GLU A 174 3.31 20.14 4.12
N TYR A 175 3.16 19.48 2.96
CA TYR A 175 3.21 18.03 2.88
C TYR A 175 4.58 17.50 3.33
N ASP A 176 5.67 18.09 2.85
CA ASP A 176 7.03 17.66 3.19
C ASP A 176 7.34 17.90 4.68
N ALA A 177 6.86 19.01 5.26
CA ALA A 177 6.93 19.27 6.69
C ALA A 177 6.13 18.22 7.49
N THR A 178 4.95 17.84 7.01
CA THR A 178 4.13 16.78 7.60
C THR A 178 4.85 15.44 7.57
N VAL A 179 5.42 15.05 6.42
CA VAL A 179 6.21 13.82 6.29
C VAL A 179 7.41 13.81 7.25
N ALA A 180 8.14 14.93 7.34
CA ALA A 180 9.27 15.05 8.25
C ALA A 180 8.85 14.90 9.72
N ARG A 181 7.71 15.50 10.10
CA ARG A 181 7.16 15.39 11.46
C ARG A 181 6.72 13.96 11.76
N VAL A 182 6.00 13.30 10.86
CA VAL A 182 5.55 11.92 11.01
C VAL A 182 6.74 10.97 11.19
N LYS A 183 7.79 11.10 10.36
CA LYS A 183 9.02 10.29 10.50
C LYS A 183 9.66 10.46 11.87
N LYS A 184 9.83 11.71 12.32
CA LYS A 184 10.39 12.01 13.64
C LYS A 184 9.56 11.40 14.78
N LEU A 185 8.24 11.49 14.70
CA LEU A 185 7.35 10.90 15.71
C LEU A 185 7.41 9.37 15.69
N SER A 186 7.48 8.75 14.50
CA SER A 186 7.65 7.31 14.32
C SER A 186 8.92 6.80 15.00
N ASP A 187 10.05 7.49 14.80
CA ASP A 187 11.32 7.14 15.47
C ASP A 187 11.20 7.29 17.00
N LEU A 188 10.49 8.31 17.47
CA LEU A 188 10.28 8.56 18.88
C LEU A 188 9.40 7.50 19.56
N ILE A 189 8.43 6.91 18.87
CA ILE A 189 7.61 5.80 19.42
C ILE A 189 8.53 4.68 19.92
N MET A 190 9.47 4.24 19.07
CA MET A 190 10.41 3.17 19.41
C MET A 190 11.31 3.54 20.59
N VAL A 191 11.77 4.80 20.67
CA VAL A 191 12.58 5.30 21.79
C VAL A 191 11.78 5.32 23.09
N TYR A 192 10.55 5.80 23.06
CA TYR A 192 9.69 5.89 24.25
C TYR A 192 9.32 4.51 24.78
N VAL A 193 9.01 3.57 23.89
CA VAL A 193 8.69 2.19 24.26
C VAL A 193 9.92 1.44 24.78
N SER A 194 11.03 1.47 24.05
CA SER A 194 12.14 0.52 24.28
C SER A 194 13.23 1.06 25.21
N MET A 195 13.44 2.38 25.24
CA MET A 195 14.56 2.98 25.97
C MET A 195 14.12 3.80 27.18
N LYS A 196 12.99 4.50 27.09
CA LYS A 196 12.53 5.42 28.13
C LYS A 196 11.41 4.86 29.01
N ASN A 197 10.80 3.76 28.61
CA ASN A 197 9.65 3.15 29.30
C ASN A 197 8.51 4.17 29.56
N ASP A 198 8.21 5.01 28.57
CA ASP A 198 7.22 6.09 28.64
C ASP A 198 6.12 5.86 27.57
N PRO A 199 5.23 4.88 27.76
CA PRO A 199 4.23 4.52 26.77
C PRO A 199 3.17 5.61 26.53
N ARG A 200 3.00 6.54 27.47
CA ARG A 200 2.10 7.69 27.29
C ARG A 200 2.56 8.55 26.13
N LYS A 201 3.84 8.95 26.13
CA LYS A 201 4.41 9.72 25.02
C LYS A 201 4.43 8.94 23.71
N ALA A 202 4.56 7.62 23.76
CA ALA A 202 4.45 6.80 22.56
C ALA A 202 3.02 6.87 21.96
N ILE A 203 1.98 6.78 22.79
CA ILE A 203 0.58 6.96 22.35
C ILE A 203 0.31 8.39 21.86
N GLU A 204 0.83 9.41 22.54
CA GLU A 204 0.74 10.82 22.09
C GLU A 204 1.35 10.97 20.69
N CYS A 205 2.52 10.38 20.43
CA CYS A 205 3.13 10.37 19.10
C CYS A 205 2.23 9.68 18.06
N VAL A 206 1.64 8.52 18.37
CA VAL A 206 0.72 7.81 17.46
C VAL A 206 -0.47 8.69 17.11
N ARG A 207 -1.13 9.29 18.11
CA ARG A 207 -2.29 10.17 17.89
C ARG A 207 -1.94 11.41 17.08
N GLU A 208 -0.80 12.03 17.35
CA GLU A 208 -0.33 13.18 16.58
C GLU A 208 -0.05 12.79 15.11
N ILE A 209 0.59 11.63 14.87
CA ILE A 209 0.79 11.11 13.50
C ILE A 209 -0.54 10.95 12.77
N LEU A 210 -1.53 10.31 13.38
CA LEU A 210 -2.83 10.07 12.75
C LEU A 210 -3.54 11.40 12.42
N ALA A 211 -3.53 12.35 13.35
CA ALA A 211 -4.10 13.68 13.13
C ALA A 211 -3.40 14.45 11.99
N LEU A 212 -2.07 14.38 11.92
CA LEU A 212 -1.27 14.97 10.85
C LEU A 212 -1.59 14.35 9.50
N MET A 213 -1.69 13.02 9.44
CA MET A 213 -2.04 12.30 8.21
C MET A 213 -3.45 12.64 7.75
N ASP A 214 -4.42 12.71 8.66
CA ASP A 214 -5.80 13.09 8.33
C ASP A 214 -5.88 14.53 7.80
N LYS A 215 -5.21 15.48 8.46
CA LYS A 215 -5.15 16.87 8.01
C LYS A 215 -4.55 16.99 6.60
N ALA A 216 -3.52 16.21 6.30
CA ALA A 216 -2.83 16.23 5.02
C ALA A 216 -3.49 15.32 3.95
N GLY A 217 -4.55 14.58 4.29
CA GLY A 217 -5.19 13.62 3.38
C GLY A 217 -4.28 12.45 2.98
N ILE A 218 -3.35 12.07 3.86
CA ILE A 218 -2.40 10.99 3.66
C ILE A 218 -3.05 9.65 4.01
N TRP A 219 -3.04 8.71 3.07
CA TRP A 219 -3.59 7.36 3.24
C TRP A 219 -2.59 6.42 3.94
N GLY A 220 -3.01 5.19 4.25
CA GLY A 220 -2.10 4.15 4.77
C GLY A 220 -1.75 4.30 6.26
N LYS A 221 -2.76 4.51 7.11
CA LYS A 221 -2.60 4.74 8.56
C LYS A 221 -2.37 3.45 9.37
N SER A 222 -2.62 2.28 8.79
CA SER A 222 -2.72 0.99 9.49
C SER A 222 -1.47 0.64 10.30
N THR A 223 -0.27 1.00 9.82
CA THR A 223 0.99 0.79 10.58
C THR A 223 0.97 1.52 11.93
N PHE A 224 0.55 2.79 11.98
CA PHE A 224 0.55 3.56 13.22
C PHE A 224 -0.61 3.18 14.15
N ILE A 225 -1.75 2.77 13.59
CA ILE A 225 -2.86 2.20 14.36
C ILE A 225 -2.41 0.88 15.01
N HIS A 226 -1.64 0.06 14.29
CA HIS A 226 -1.01 -1.15 14.83
C HIS A 226 -0.05 -0.84 15.98
N ASP A 227 0.79 0.20 15.87
CA ASP A 227 1.65 0.63 16.97
C ASP A 227 0.83 1.01 18.22
N GLY A 228 -0.25 1.79 18.05
CA GLY A 228 -1.18 2.14 19.13
C GLY A 228 -1.78 0.92 19.81
N TYR A 229 -2.22 -0.06 19.02
CA TYR A 229 -2.71 -1.36 19.51
C TYR A 229 -1.64 -2.09 20.34
N GLN A 230 -0.44 -2.28 19.78
CA GLN A 230 0.62 -3.05 20.43
C GLN A 230 1.05 -2.43 21.76
N ILE A 231 1.21 -1.11 21.80
CA ILE A 231 1.57 -0.37 23.02
C ILE A 231 0.46 -0.56 24.07
N SER A 232 -0.81 -0.37 23.67
CA SER A 232 -1.94 -0.48 24.58
C SER A 232 -2.07 -1.89 25.18
N ALA A 233 -1.94 -2.93 24.34
CA ALA A 233 -1.97 -4.33 24.79
C ALA A 233 -0.79 -4.66 25.71
N MET A 234 0.41 -4.19 25.38
CA MET A 234 1.63 -4.43 26.15
C MET A 234 1.57 -3.84 27.56
N TYR A 235 0.93 -2.68 27.72
CA TYR A 235 0.75 -2.02 29.02
C TYR A 235 -0.63 -2.26 29.63
N SER A 236 -1.29 -3.37 29.29
CA SER A 236 -2.54 -3.84 29.89
C SER A 236 -3.74 -2.87 29.76
N ASN A 237 -3.71 -1.94 28.81
CA ASN A 237 -4.82 -1.03 28.50
C ASN A 237 -5.75 -1.69 27.47
N TYR A 238 -6.43 -2.76 27.87
CA TYR A 238 -7.17 -3.62 26.94
C TYR A 238 -8.39 -2.97 26.29
N ASP A 239 -9.07 -2.05 26.98
CA ASP A 239 -10.16 -1.26 26.38
C ASP A 239 -9.64 -0.44 25.19
N LEU A 240 -8.55 0.30 25.42
CA LEU A 240 -7.91 1.12 24.38
C LEU A 240 -7.32 0.24 23.27
N ALA A 241 -6.73 -0.91 23.61
CA ALA A 241 -6.26 -1.88 22.62
C ALA A 241 -7.42 -2.36 21.74
N LYS A 242 -8.60 -2.62 22.30
CA LYS A 242 -9.79 -2.98 21.52
C LYS A 242 -10.19 -1.86 20.57
N GLU A 243 -10.21 -0.60 21.02
CA GLU A 243 -10.52 0.55 20.16
C GLU A 243 -9.57 0.63 18.95
N TRP A 244 -8.25 0.45 19.16
CA TRP A 244 -7.29 0.39 18.05
C TRP A 244 -7.51 -0.82 17.13
N ALA A 245 -7.86 -1.98 17.70
CA ALA A 245 -8.14 -3.18 16.92
C ALA A 245 -9.40 -3.03 16.06
N ASP A 246 -10.45 -2.37 16.58
CA ASP A 246 -11.67 -2.08 15.83
C ASP A 246 -11.39 -1.16 14.62
N LEU A 247 -10.52 -0.15 14.78
CA LEU A 247 -10.07 0.69 13.66
C LEU A 247 -9.29 -0.10 12.58
N LEU A 248 -8.46 -1.07 12.99
CA LEU A 248 -7.73 -1.93 12.06
C LEU A 248 -8.66 -2.91 11.35
N LEU A 249 -9.68 -3.41 12.03
CA LEU A 249 -10.71 -4.27 11.44
C LEU A 249 -11.43 -3.58 10.29
N GLU A 250 -11.80 -2.30 10.45
CA GLU A 250 -12.41 -1.54 9.37
C GLU A 250 -11.49 -1.44 8.15
N SER A 251 -10.19 -1.19 8.36
CA SER A 251 -9.19 -1.19 7.27
C SER A 251 -9.09 -2.57 6.62
N TYR A 252 -8.84 -3.63 7.40
CA TYR A 252 -8.63 -4.97 6.84
C TYR A 252 -9.89 -5.60 6.26
N LEU A 253 -11.09 -5.18 6.69
CA LEU A 253 -12.34 -5.59 6.06
C LEU A 253 -12.41 -5.05 4.63
N LEU A 254 -12.00 -3.79 4.45
CA LEU A 254 -11.95 -3.17 3.14
C LEU A 254 -10.86 -3.80 2.28
N ASP A 255 -9.71 -4.14 2.85
CA ASP A 255 -8.54 -4.64 2.12
C ASP A 255 -8.65 -6.15 1.79
N GLU A 256 -8.99 -6.98 2.78
CA GLU A 256 -8.94 -8.45 2.67
C GLU A 256 -10.32 -9.14 2.66
N GLY A 257 -11.38 -8.41 3.02
CA GLY A 257 -12.68 -8.99 3.33
C GLY A 257 -12.70 -9.86 4.60
N GLU A 258 -13.87 -10.37 4.97
CA GLU A 258 -14.03 -11.18 6.21
C GLU A 258 -13.18 -12.46 6.22
N SER A 259 -12.80 -12.95 5.04
CA SER A 259 -11.96 -14.15 4.89
C SER A 259 -10.47 -13.89 5.08
N GLY A 260 -10.03 -12.63 5.16
CA GLY A 260 -8.64 -12.23 5.26
C GLY A 260 -7.93 -12.65 6.55
N ASP A 261 -6.63 -12.90 6.46
CA ASP A 261 -5.81 -13.33 7.60
C ASP A 261 -5.59 -12.21 8.62
N LEU A 262 -5.29 -10.98 8.17
CA LEU A 262 -5.18 -9.83 9.06
C LEU A 262 -6.54 -9.46 9.62
N TYR A 263 -7.62 -9.51 8.83
CA TYR A 263 -8.97 -9.30 9.34
C TYR A 263 -9.31 -10.30 10.47
N LYS A 264 -9.15 -11.61 10.22
CA LYS A 264 -9.39 -12.66 11.24
C LYS A 264 -8.51 -12.50 12.46
N ARG A 265 -7.23 -12.18 12.27
CA ARG A 265 -6.27 -11.95 13.36
C ARG A 265 -6.71 -10.80 14.24
N TYR A 266 -7.04 -9.66 13.64
CA TYR A 266 -7.51 -8.48 14.35
C TYR A 266 -8.91 -8.66 14.95
N LEU A 267 -9.73 -9.53 14.37
CA LEU A 267 -11.02 -9.91 14.94
C LEU A 267 -10.80 -10.67 16.26
N GLY A 268 -9.87 -11.63 16.26
CA GLY A 268 -9.48 -12.34 17.47
C GLY A 268 -8.90 -11.39 18.54
N TYR A 269 -8.08 -10.41 18.12
CA TYR A 269 -7.54 -9.39 19.01
C TYR A 269 -8.62 -8.44 19.57
N ALA A 270 -9.59 -8.01 18.77
CA ALA A 270 -10.68 -7.17 19.23
C ALA A 270 -11.60 -7.92 20.21
N GLN A 271 -11.86 -9.21 19.96
CA GLN A 271 -12.64 -10.08 20.84
C GLN A 271 -11.90 -10.42 22.14
N ASN A 272 -10.58 -10.56 22.08
CA ASN A 272 -9.73 -10.85 23.23
C ASN A 272 -8.37 -10.13 23.12
N PRO A 273 -8.27 -8.86 23.56
CA PRO A 273 -7.02 -8.08 23.47
C PRO A 273 -5.85 -8.70 24.25
N LYS A 274 -6.13 -9.60 25.20
CA LYS A 274 -5.11 -10.34 25.96
C LYS A 274 -4.44 -11.46 25.15
N SER A 275 -4.99 -11.81 23.99
CA SER A 275 -4.40 -12.84 23.11
C SER A 275 -3.15 -12.38 22.36
N HIS A 276 -2.82 -11.09 22.40
CA HIS A 276 -1.58 -10.57 21.83
C HIS A 276 -0.36 -11.16 22.56
N GLU A 277 0.67 -11.56 21.81
CA GLU A 277 1.87 -12.21 22.37
C GLU A 277 2.59 -11.37 23.45
N ARG A 278 2.50 -10.04 23.36
CA ARG A 278 3.12 -9.09 24.31
C ARG A 278 2.17 -8.58 25.38
N ALA A 279 0.93 -9.08 25.46
CA ALA A 279 -0.08 -8.58 26.37
C ALA A 279 0.44 -8.58 27.82
N GLY A 280 0.41 -7.42 28.47
CA GLY A 280 0.82 -7.24 29.87
C GLY A 280 2.31 -7.29 30.18
N TRP A 281 3.20 -7.44 29.18
CA TRP A 281 4.65 -7.50 29.41
C TRP A 281 5.19 -6.25 30.12
N GLY A 282 4.60 -5.07 29.86
CA GLY A 282 5.02 -3.80 30.44
C GLY A 282 4.35 -3.44 31.78
N GLY A 283 3.50 -4.32 32.34
CA GLY A 283 2.65 -4.00 33.49
C GLY A 283 1.48 -3.08 33.11
N TYR A 284 0.93 -2.34 34.08
CA TYR A 284 -0.13 -1.36 33.84
C TYR A 284 0.40 0.06 34.02
N ILE A 285 0.23 0.89 32.99
CA ILE A 285 0.40 2.34 33.03
C ILE A 285 -0.84 2.92 32.37
N ASP A 286 -1.60 3.78 33.04
CA ASP A 286 -2.82 4.35 32.48
C ASP A 286 -2.52 5.23 31.25
N LEU A 287 -3.13 4.89 30.10
CA LEU A 287 -3.00 5.61 28.83
C LEU A 287 -4.26 6.41 28.45
N LYS A 288 -5.33 6.40 29.27
CA LYS A 288 -6.63 7.02 28.95
C LYS A 288 -6.62 8.55 28.86
N GLY A 289 -5.49 9.22 29.11
CA GLY A 289 -5.31 10.68 28.97
C GLY A 289 -4.09 11.11 28.15
N ALA A 290 -3.41 10.18 27.49
CA ALA A 290 -2.40 10.48 26.48
C ALA A 290 -3.06 10.94 25.17
#